data_AF-A0A7Z7YSV3-F1
#
_entry.id   AF-A0A7Z7YSV3-F1
#
_cell.length_a   1.000
_cell.length_b   1.000
_cell.length_c   1.000
_cell.angle_alpha   90.00
_cell.angle_beta   90.00
_cell.angle_gamma   90.00
#
_symmetry.space_group_name_H-M   'P 1'
#
loop_
_entity.id
_entity.type
_entity.pdbx_description
1 polymer ?
#
loop_
_entity_poly.entity_id
_entity_poly.type
_entity_poly.pdbx_seq_one_letter_code
_entity_poly.pdbx_strand_id
1 'polypeptide(L)'
;MESNQSYLLNLHEQLNNNIEELRFYAEEHAVPIVDKLTLDMIKQLIRIHHSKNILEIGTAIGYSSMQFASVSPDISITTIARNENMIKQAKLNFKK
;
A
#
# COMPACT_ATOMS: atom_id res chain seq x y z
N MET A 1 -8.31 -3.90 23.74
CA MET A 1 -7.69 -3.37 22.51
C MET A 1 -7.72 -4.40 21.39
N GLU A 2 -7.28 -5.64 21.61
CA GLU A 2 -7.29 -6.70 20.57
C GLU A 2 -8.68 -6.99 19.97
N SER A 3 -9.75 -6.98 20.78
CA SER A 3 -11.12 -7.23 20.31
C SER A 3 -11.58 -6.25 19.21
N ASN A 4 -11.27 -4.95 19.35
CA ASN A 4 -11.68 -3.94 18.37
C ASN A 4 -10.90 -4.07 17.06
N GLN A 5 -9.59 -4.37 17.14
CA GLN A 5 -8.77 -4.57 15.96
C GLN A 5 -9.26 -5.78 15.16
N SER A 6 -9.50 -6.91 15.84
CA SER A 6 -10.04 -8.11 15.20
C SER A 6 -11.42 -7.85 14.59
N TYR A 7 -12.29 -7.10 15.28
CA TYR A 7 -13.60 -6.71 14.74
C TYR A 7 -13.46 -5.90 13.45
N LEU A 8 -12.61 -4.87 13.43
CA LEU A 8 -12.39 -4.03 12.25
C LEU A 8 -11.77 -4.82 11.09
N LEU A 9 -10.82 -5.72 11.36
CA LEU A 9 -10.22 -6.58 10.34
C LEU A 9 -11.24 -7.56 9.74
N ASN A 10 -12.21 -8.04 10.52
CA ASN A 10 -13.27 -8.91 10.01
C ASN A 10 -14.32 -8.15 9.17
N LEU A 11 -14.51 -6.85 9.43
CA LEU A 11 -15.37 -5.99 8.60
C LEU A 11 -14.71 -5.58 7.28
N HIS A 12 -13.38 -5.61 7.22
CA HIS A 12 -12.65 -5.26 6.03
C HIS A 12 -12.99 -6.26 4.91
N GLU A 13 -13.55 -5.75 3.81
CA GLU A 13 -13.76 -6.56 2.61
C GLU A 13 -12.43 -7.19 2.17
N GLN A 14 -12.43 -8.47 1.86
CA GLN A 14 -11.29 -9.11 1.22
C GLN A 14 -11.11 -8.48 -0.16
N LEU A 15 -10.23 -7.48 -0.23
CA LEU A 15 -9.76 -6.90 -1.48
C LEU A 15 -8.89 -7.94 -2.18
N ASN A 16 -9.50 -8.92 -2.83
CA ASN A 16 -8.82 -9.85 -3.72
C ASN A 16 -8.45 -9.09 -5.00
N ASN A 17 -7.44 -8.22 -4.90
CA ASN A 17 -6.84 -7.54 -6.02
C ASN A 17 -5.38 -7.99 -6.17
N ASN A 18 -4.83 -7.81 -7.36
CA ASN A 18 -3.47 -8.24 -7.67
C ASN A 18 -2.40 -7.57 -6.77
N ILE A 19 -2.74 -6.45 -6.12
CA ILE A 19 -1.82 -5.73 -5.23
C ILE A 19 -1.73 -6.44 -3.87
N GLU A 20 -2.81 -7.03 -3.36
CA GLU A 20 -2.78 -7.80 -2.11
C GLU A 20 -1.91 -9.06 -2.20
N GLU A 21 -1.68 -9.61 -3.39
CA GLU A 21 -0.73 -10.72 -3.57
C GLU A 21 0.69 -10.36 -3.10
N LEU A 22 1.07 -9.07 -3.18
CA LEU A 22 2.36 -8.59 -2.69
C LEU A 22 2.50 -8.65 -1.17
N ARG A 23 1.40 -8.76 -0.43
CA ARG A 23 1.44 -8.92 1.03
C ARG A 23 2.06 -10.25 1.41
N PHE A 24 1.69 -11.34 0.72
CA PHE A 24 2.31 -12.65 0.93
C PHE A 24 3.81 -12.63 0.61
N TYR A 25 4.18 -11.98 -0.50
CA TYR A 25 5.59 -11.78 -0.84
C TYR A 25 6.35 -11.02 0.25
N ALA A 26 5.75 -9.95 0.79
CA ALA A 26 6.35 -9.15 1.85
C ALA A 26 6.54 -9.94 3.14
N GLU A 27 5.56 -10.76 3.53
CA GLU A 27 5.64 -11.65 4.69
C GLU A 27 6.75 -12.69 4.53
N GLU A 28 6.80 -13.38 3.38
CA GLU A 28 7.82 -14.39 3.06
C GLU A 28 9.24 -13.80 3.09
N HIS A 29 9.42 -12.58 2.56
CA HIS A 29 10.72 -11.92 2.43
C HIS A 29 11.02 -10.96 3.59
N ALA A 30 10.21 -10.96 4.65
CA ALA A 30 10.31 -10.07 5.80
C ALA A 30 10.46 -8.57 5.43
N VAL A 31 9.78 -8.14 4.36
CA VAL A 31 9.76 -6.74 3.93
C VAL A 31 8.71 -6.00 4.76
N PRO A 32 9.08 -4.94 5.51
CA PRO A 32 8.11 -4.14 6.23
C PRO A 32 7.16 -3.42 5.27
N ILE A 33 5.86 -3.62 5.46
CA ILE A 33 4.79 -2.95 4.70
C ILE A 33 3.73 -2.40 5.65
N VAL A 34 2.89 -1.48 5.14
CA VAL A 34 1.77 -0.93 5.89
C VAL A 34 0.74 -2.02 6.25
N ASP A 35 0.25 -2.00 7.48
CA ASP A 35 -0.82 -2.89 7.92
C ASP A 35 -2.17 -2.49 7.28
N LYS A 36 -3.13 -3.42 7.31
CA LYS A 36 -4.41 -3.24 6.61
C LYS A 36 -5.24 -2.08 7.13
N LEU A 37 -5.34 -1.91 8.45
CA LEU A 37 -6.18 -0.86 9.03
C LEU A 37 -5.58 0.52 8.79
N THR A 38 -4.25 0.65 8.92
CA THR A 38 -3.55 1.90 8.56
C THR A 38 -3.71 2.21 7.07
N LEU A 39 -3.62 1.20 6.21
CA LEU A 39 -3.80 1.38 4.78
C LEU A 39 -5.20 1.92 4.45
N ASP A 40 -6.25 1.31 5.01
CA ASP A 40 -7.63 1.75 4.82
C ASP A 40 -7.85 3.19 5.28
N MET A 41 -7.28 3.53 6.45
CA MET A 41 -7.33 4.89 6.97
C MET A 41 -6.68 5.88 5.99
N ILE A 42 -5.48 5.57 5.48
CA ILE A 42 -4.79 6.46 4.52
C ILE A 42 -5.58 6.58 3.22
N LYS A 43 -6.10 5.48 2.67
CA LYS A 43 -6.96 5.52 1.47
C LYS A 43 -8.21 6.36 1.72
N GLN A 44 -8.79 6.31 2.91
CA GLN A 44 -9.92 7.15 3.26
C GLN A 44 -9.53 8.64 3.33
N LEU A 45 -8.36 8.97 3.89
CA LEU A 45 -7.84 10.34 3.88
C LEU A 45 -7.62 10.85 2.45
N ILE A 46 -7.05 10.03 1.57
CA ILE A 46 -6.86 10.37 0.15
C ILE A 46 -8.21 10.73 -0.50
N ARG A 47 -9.27 9.94 -0.25
CA ARG A 47 -10.62 10.20 -0.76
C ARG A 47 -11.21 11.51 -0.22
N ILE A 48 -11.14 11.71 1.10
CA ILE A 48 -11.69 12.91 1.77
C ILE A 48 -11.01 14.18 1.27
N HIS A 49 -9.69 14.14 1.12
CA HIS A 49 -8.90 15.31 0.70
C HIS A 49 -8.78 15.46 -0.82
N HIS A 50 -9.35 14.54 -1.60
CA HIS A 50 -9.20 14.50 -3.07
C HIS A 50 -7.74 14.66 -3.52
N SER A 51 -6.82 13.98 -2.83
CA SER A 51 -5.39 14.11 -3.07
C SER A 51 -5.04 13.57 -4.46
N LYS A 52 -4.42 14.40 -5.32
CA LYS A 52 -4.01 14.01 -6.68
C LYS A 52 -2.52 13.73 -6.83
N ASN A 53 -1.69 14.37 -6.02
CA ASN A 53 -0.23 14.21 -6.05
C ASN A 53 0.24 13.80 -4.66
N ILE A 54 0.85 12.63 -4.56
CA ILE A 54 1.30 12.07 -3.28
C ILE A 54 2.82 11.87 -3.34
N LEU A 55 3.53 12.39 -2.35
CA LEU A 55 4.93 12.08 -2.12
C LEU A 55 5.04 11.02 -1.02
N GLU A 56 5.63 9.88 -1.33
CA GLU A 56 5.93 8.81 -0.38
C GLU A 56 7.43 8.75 -0.10
N ILE A 57 7.80 8.75 1.19
CA ILE A 57 9.18 8.54 1.63
C ILE A 57 9.28 7.12 2.19
N GLY A 58 9.88 6.22 1.42
CA GLY A 58 10.02 4.80 1.75
C GLY A 58 9.19 3.90 0.84
N THR A 59 9.65 3.71 -0.40
CA THR A 59 8.96 2.87 -1.40
C THR A 59 8.80 1.40 -1.00
N ALA A 60 9.79 0.83 -0.30
CA ALA A 60 9.94 -0.62 -0.15
C ALA A 60 9.72 -1.34 -1.49
N ILE A 61 8.81 -2.31 -1.55
CA ILE A 61 8.44 -3.05 -2.76
C ILE A 61 7.28 -2.40 -3.55
N GLY A 62 6.90 -1.17 -3.23
CA GLY A 62 5.88 -0.39 -3.94
C GLY A 62 4.44 -0.66 -3.53
N TYR A 63 4.20 -1.50 -2.52
CA TYR A 63 2.87 -1.94 -2.12
C TYR A 63 1.93 -0.78 -1.73
N SER A 64 2.34 0.10 -0.83
CA SER A 64 1.55 1.25 -0.38
C SER A 64 1.30 2.24 -1.51
N SER A 65 2.33 2.57 -2.28
CA SER A 65 2.22 3.38 -3.51
C SER A 65 1.13 2.83 -4.44
N MET A 66 1.18 1.56 -4.80
CA MET A 66 0.17 0.97 -5.70
C MET A 66 -1.25 1.05 -5.11
N GLN A 67 -1.40 0.82 -3.80
CA GLN A 67 -2.70 0.93 -3.12
C GLN A 67 -3.25 2.35 -3.07
N PHE A 68 -2.39 3.35 -2.92
CA PHE A 68 -2.81 4.75 -2.94
C PHE A 68 -3.24 5.15 -4.35
N ALA A 69 -2.48 4.73 -5.38
CA ALA A 69 -2.82 4.98 -6.78
C ALA A 69 -4.11 4.27 -7.19
N SER A 70 -4.43 3.12 -6.58
CA SER A 70 -5.67 2.39 -6.84
C SER A 70 -6.93 3.12 -6.38
N VAL A 71 -6.83 4.22 -5.62
CA VAL A 71 -8.00 4.97 -5.14
C VAL A 71 -8.69 5.73 -6.27
N SER A 72 -7.94 6.25 -7.25
CA SER A 72 -8.46 6.97 -8.42
C SER A 72 -7.39 7.04 -9.53
N PRO A 73 -7.77 6.92 -10.81
CA PRO A 73 -6.82 7.02 -11.93
C PRO A 73 -6.12 8.39 -12.04
N ASP A 74 -6.66 9.44 -11.42
CA ASP A 74 -6.09 10.80 -11.44
C ASP A 74 -4.94 10.98 -10.42
N ILE A 75 -4.63 9.95 -9.64
CA ILE A 75 -3.60 10.00 -8.61
C ILE A 75 -2.23 9.69 -9.22
N SER A 76 -1.30 10.63 -9.04
CA SER A 76 0.12 10.46 -9.32
C SER A 76 0.90 10.33 -8.01
N ILE A 77 1.83 9.37 -7.98
CA ILE A 77 2.67 9.12 -6.82
C ILE A 77 4.12 9.28 -7.19
N THR A 78 4.80 10.14 -6.45
CA THR A 78 6.25 10.18 -6.41
C THR A 78 6.68 9.43 -5.16
N THR A 79 7.43 8.33 -5.32
CA THR A 79 7.94 7.55 -4.19
C THR A 79 9.46 7.48 -4.25
N ILE A 80 10.10 7.60 -3.09
CA ILE A 80 11.57 7.56 -2.96
C ILE A 80 12.01 6.48 -1.98
N ALA A 81 13.13 5.84 -2.28
CA ALA A 81 13.78 4.89 -1.39
C ALA A 81 15.30 4.99 -1.54
N ARG A 82 16.03 4.58 -0.49
CA ARG A 82 17.50 4.51 -0.51
C ARG A 82 18.04 3.13 -0.91
N ASN A 83 17.23 2.08 -0.77
CA ASN A 83 17.66 0.71 -1.02
C ASN A 83 17.40 0.35 -2.49
N GLU A 84 18.47 0.22 -3.27
CA GLU A 84 18.40 -0.05 -4.72
C GLU A 84 17.70 -1.37 -5.06
N ASN A 85 17.88 -2.42 -4.24
CA ASN A 85 17.21 -3.71 -4.44
C ASN A 85 15.69 -3.57 -4.29
N MET A 86 15.25 -2.79 -3.30
CA MET A 86 13.83 -2.50 -3.09
C MET A 86 13.26 -1.67 -4.23
N ILE A 87 13.99 -0.65 -4.71
CA ILE A 87 13.60 0.14 -5.88
C ILE A 87 13.45 -0.74 -7.12
N LYS A 88 14.39 -1.68 -7.33
CA LYS A 88 14.32 -2.63 -8.45
C LYS A 88 13.07 -3.50 -8.35
N GLN A 89 12.77 -4.02 -7.16
CA GLN A 89 11.57 -4.83 -6.94
C GLN A 89 10.27 -4.03 -7.12
N ALA A 90 10.21 -2.81 -6.60
CA ALA A 90 9.06 -1.91 -6.79
C ALA A 90 8.82 -1.63 -8.28
N LYS A 91 9.89 -1.35 -9.06
CA LYS A 91 9.79 -1.16 -10.51
C LYS A 91 9.27 -2.39 -11.25
N LEU A 92 9.56 -3.60 -10.78
CA LEU A 92 9.00 -4.83 -11.36
C LEU A 92 7.51 -4.94 -11.03
N ASN A 93 7.13 -4.65 -9.79
CA ASN A 93 5.73 -4.69 -9.35
C ASN A 93 4.87 -3.64 -10.06
N PHE A 94 5.38 -2.44 -10.33
CA PHE A 94 4.66 -1.40 -11.07
C PHE A 94 4.38 -1.73 -12.54
N LYS A 95 5.08 -2.74 -13.10
CA LYS A 95 4.90 -3.18 -14.49
C LYS A 95 3.97 -4.38 -14.64
N LYS A 96 3.61 -5.02 -13.53
CA LYS A 96 2.61 -6.09 -13.50
C LYS A 96 1.22 -5.48 -13.55
#